data_AF-A0A4Y2UPI7-F1
#
_entry.id   AF-A0A4Y2UPI7-F1
#
_cell.length_a   1.000
_cell.length_b   1.000
_cell.length_c   1.000
_cell.angle_alpha   90.00
_cell.angle_beta   90.00
_cell.angle_gamma   90.00
#
_symmetry.space_group_name_H-M   'P 1'
#
loop_
_entity.id
_entity.type
_entity.pdbx_description
1 polymer ?
#
loop_
_entity_poly.entity_id
_entity_poly.type
_entity_poly.pdbx_seq_one_letter_code
_entity_poly.pdbx_strand_id
1 'polypeptide(L)'
;MEQRVKFCFKLCKTATVTHEMLVKVYGVEALSKNCVFEWFKRFRDGKEDVEDESRLGRPPTSTTPDNIERVRRMLVDDRRLSLRMIGEELKISLDSESNIIHEH
;
A
#
# COMPACT_ATOMS: atom_id res chain seq x y z
N MET A 1 6.82 -11.40 8.68
CA MET A 1 6.92 -12.16 9.96
C MET A 1 5.62 -12.08 10.76
N GLU A 2 4.83 -11.05 10.53
CA GLU A 2 3.56 -10.71 11.15
C GLU A 2 2.46 -11.77 10.96
N GLN A 3 2.45 -12.47 9.82
CA GLN A 3 1.52 -13.60 9.60
C GLN A 3 1.70 -14.71 10.66
N ARG A 4 2.92 -14.92 11.15
CA ARG A 4 3.20 -15.88 12.24
C ARG A 4 2.68 -15.38 13.59
N VAL A 5 2.73 -14.06 13.82
CA VAL A 5 2.13 -13.42 15.00
C VAL A 5 0.60 -13.56 14.95
N LYS A 6 -0.02 -13.29 13.80
CA LYS A 6 -1.46 -13.46 13.58
C LYS A 6 -1.90 -14.91 13.80
N PHE A 7 -1.13 -15.86 13.30
CA PHE A 7 -1.38 -17.29 13.56
C PHE A 7 -1.38 -17.60 15.07
N CYS A 8 -0.37 -17.16 15.82
CA CYS A 8 -0.29 -17.38 17.27
C CYS A 8 -1.43 -16.68 18.04
N PHE A 9 -1.83 -15.48 17.60
CA PHE A 9 -2.98 -14.76 18.13
C PHE A 9 -4.28 -15.55 17.95
N LYS A 10 -4.53 -16.11 16.75
CA LYS A 10 -5.71 -16.96 16.47
C LYS A 10 -5.70 -18.28 17.25
N LEU A 11 -4.53 -18.77 17.66
CA LEU A 11 -4.38 -19.88 18.59
C LEU A 11 -4.55 -19.49 20.06
N CYS A 12 -5.01 -18.27 20.34
CA CYS A 12 -5.18 -17.70 21.68
C CYS A 12 -3.89 -17.75 22.53
N LYS A 13 -2.71 -17.71 21.91
CA LYS A 13 -1.44 -17.56 22.63
C LYS A 13 -1.31 -16.13 23.12
N THR A 14 -0.54 -15.92 24.19
CA THR A 14 -0.22 -14.57 24.66
C THR A 14 0.92 -13.98 23.82
N ALA A 15 1.04 -12.64 23.82
CA ALA A 15 2.13 -11.94 23.13
C ALA A 15 3.50 -12.40 23.64
N THR A 16 3.64 -12.63 24.95
CA THR A 16 4.87 -13.14 25.57
C THR A 16 5.24 -14.52 25.04
N VAL A 17 4.32 -15.48 25.07
CA VAL A 17 4.56 -16.85 24.58
C VAL A 17 4.88 -16.83 23.08
N THR A 18 4.20 -15.97 22.31
CA THR A 18 4.46 -15.81 20.88
C THR A 18 5.88 -15.29 20.62
N HIS A 19 6.32 -14.28 21.38
CA HIS A 19 7.69 -13.76 21.26
C HIS A 19 8.74 -14.83 21.61
N GLU A 20 8.53 -15.59 22.69
CA GLU A 20 9.42 -16.70 23.05
C GLU A 20 9.50 -17.78 21.96
N MET A 21 8.37 -18.13 21.36
CA MET A 21 8.32 -19.05 20.21
C MET A 21 9.07 -18.49 19.00
N LEU A 22 8.91 -17.20 18.70
CA LEU A 22 9.63 -16.56 17.59
C LEU A 22 11.14 -16.53 17.83
N VAL A 23 11.59 -16.17 19.04
CA VAL A 23 13.02 -16.20 19.39
C VAL A 23 13.59 -17.62 19.33
N LYS A 24 12.82 -18.63 19.76
CA LYS A 24 13.26 -20.03 19.69
C LYS A 24 13.47 -20.53 18.26
N VAL A 25 12.65 -20.06 17.31
CA VAL A 25 12.71 -20.49 15.91
C VAL A 25 13.67 -19.64 15.07
N TYR A 26 13.68 -18.33 15.28
CA TYR A 26 14.36 -17.35 14.42
C TYR A 26 15.55 -16.66 15.10
N GLY A 27 15.76 -16.85 16.40
CA GLY A 27 16.88 -16.27 17.13
C GLY A 27 16.94 -14.75 16.99
N VAL A 28 18.05 -14.26 16.43
CA VAL A 28 18.31 -12.83 16.20
C VAL A 28 17.41 -12.20 15.14
N GLU A 29 16.84 -13.00 14.24
CA GLU A 29 15.94 -12.53 13.19
C GLU A 29 14.48 -12.43 13.68
N ALA A 30 14.20 -12.80 14.93
CA ALA A 30 12.88 -12.72 15.51
C ALA A 30 12.39 -11.25 15.64
N LEU A 31 11.07 -11.06 15.48
CA LEU A 31 10.45 -9.77 15.81
C LEU A 31 10.77 -9.38 17.25
N SER A 32 11.07 -8.10 17.45
CA SER A 32 11.23 -7.55 18.79
C SER A 32 9.96 -7.76 19.64
N LYS A 33 10.15 -7.85 20.96
CA LYS A 33 9.03 -7.94 21.91
C LYS A 33 8.01 -6.83 21.70
N ASN A 34 8.45 -5.58 21.49
CA ASN A 34 7.52 -4.46 21.24
C ASN A 34 6.70 -4.65 19.97
N CYS A 35 7.31 -5.09 18.86
CA CYS A 35 6.60 -5.35 17.61
C CYS A 35 5.50 -6.41 17.80
N VAL A 36 5.82 -7.51 18.49
CA VAL A 36 4.83 -8.57 18.79
C VAL A 36 3.64 -8.01 19.59
N PHE A 37 3.91 -7.19 20.61
CA PHE A 37 2.85 -6.60 21.44
C PHE A 37 1.99 -5.60 20.67
N GLU A 38 2.59 -4.81 19.76
CA GLU A 38 1.85 -3.88 18.90
C GLU A 38 0.89 -4.63 17.96
N TRP A 39 1.37 -5.71 17.32
CA TRP A 39 0.52 -6.56 16.50
C TRP A 39 -0.63 -7.19 17.28
N PHE A 40 -0.35 -7.68 18.50
CA PHE A 40 -1.38 -8.17 19.41
C PHE A 40 -2.41 -7.10 19.82
N LYS A 41 -2.01 -5.83 19.89
CA LYS A 41 -2.95 -4.73 20.09
C LYS A 41 -3.80 -4.52 18.85
N ARG A 42 -3.19 -4.42 17.67
CA ARG A 42 -3.90 -4.26 16.38
C ARG A 42 -4.94 -5.36 16.14
N PHE A 43 -4.58 -6.62 16.39
CA PHE A 43 -5.50 -7.74 16.22
C PHE A 43 -6.67 -7.72 17.21
N ARG A 44 -6.46 -7.26 18.44
CA ARG A 44 -7.56 -7.04 19.41
C ARG A 44 -8.49 -5.90 18.97
N ASP A 45 -7.94 -4.89 18.32
CA ASP A 45 -8.69 -3.76 17.78
C ASP A 45 -9.39 -4.09 16.43
N GLY A 46 -9.37 -5.37 16.00
CA GLY A 46 -10.00 -5.83 14.75
C GLY A 46 -9.22 -5.50 13.48
N LYS A 47 -8.03 -4.91 13.61
CA LYS A 47 -7.12 -4.59 12.49
C LYS A 47 -6.28 -5.83 12.16
N GLU A 48 -6.91 -6.78 11.49
CA GLU A 48 -6.31 -8.05 11.11
C GLU A 48 -5.54 -8.02 9.79
N ASP A 49 -5.56 -6.91 9.06
CA ASP A 49 -4.78 -6.81 7.83
C ASP A 49 -3.28 -6.81 8.14
N VAL A 50 -2.57 -7.72 7.49
CA VAL A 50 -1.13 -7.95 7.66
C VAL A 50 -0.36 -7.54 6.41
N GLU A 51 -1.07 -7.24 5.33
CA GLU A 51 -0.46 -6.57 4.20
C GLU A 51 -0.10 -5.16 4.71
N ASP A 52 1.06 -4.66 4.29
CA ASP A 52 1.30 -3.22 4.40
C ASP A 52 0.16 -2.59 3.58
N GLU A 53 -0.79 -1.90 4.22
CA GLU A 53 -1.82 -1.13 3.50
C GLU A 53 -1.06 -0.37 2.44
N SER A 54 -1.28 -0.74 1.17
CA SER A 54 -0.46 -0.32 0.03
C SER A 54 -0.17 1.14 0.24
N ARG A 55 1.09 1.50 0.57
CA ARG A 55 1.42 2.83 1.05
C ARG A 55 0.69 3.81 0.16
N LEU A 56 -0.40 4.37 0.67
CA LEU A 56 -1.12 5.40 -0.03
C LEU A 56 -0.21 6.60 0.15
N GLY A 57 0.84 6.63 -0.67
CA GLY A 57 1.60 7.83 -0.91
C GLY A 57 0.60 8.93 -1.20
N ARG A 58 0.98 10.17 -0.90
CA ARG A 58 0.16 11.34 -1.19
C ARG A 58 -0.50 11.15 -2.56
N PRO A 59 -1.84 11.07 -2.65
CA PRO A 59 -2.50 10.87 -3.92
C PRO A 59 -1.95 11.91 -4.89
N PRO A 60 -1.47 11.51 -6.08
CA PRO A 60 -0.94 12.46 -7.02
C PRO A 60 -2.05 13.49 -7.25
N THR A 61 -1.78 14.76 -6.96
CA THR A 61 -2.77 15.84 -7.13
C THR A 61 -3.26 15.98 -8.57
N SER A 62 -2.57 15.30 -9.49
CA SER A 62 -2.82 15.16 -10.92
C SER A 62 -3.73 13.98 -11.30
N THR A 63 -3.86 12.92 -10.48
CA THR A 63 -4.68 11.73 -10.77
C THR A 63 -6.09 11.89 -10.19
N THR A 64 -6.72 13.03 -10.47
CA THR A 64 -8.13 13.25 -10.14
C THR A 64 -9.03 12.60 -11.20
N PRO A 65 -10.27 12.20 -10.87
CA PRO A 65 -11.21 11.64 -11.84
C PRO A 65 -11.45 12.56 -13.05
N ASP A 66 -11.43 13.88 -12.84
CA ASP A 66 -11.55 14.90 -13.87
C ASP A 66 -10.40 14.84 -14.88
N ASN A 67 -9.15 14.79 -14.39
CA ASN A 67 -7.98 14.70 -15.25
C ASN A 67 -7.94 13.36 -16.01
N ILE A 68 -8.32 12.25 -15.37
CA ILE A 68 -8.40 10.94 -16.03
C ILE A 68 -9.40 10.97 -17.18
N GLU A 69 -10.59 11.51 -16.96
CA GLU A 69 -11.61 11.61 -18.01
C GLU A 69 -11.15 12.52 -19.15
N ARG A 70 -10.48 13.63 -18.82
CA ARG A 70 -9.99 14.59 -19.81
C ARG A 70 -8.86 14.03 -20.66
N VAL A 71 -7.90 13.31 -20.07
CA VAL A 71 -6.86 12.56 -20.81
C VAL A 71 -7.51 11.54 -21.75
N ARG A 72 -8.46 10.74 -21.26
CA ARG A 72 -9.17 9.74 -22.08
C ARG A 72 -9.91 10.39 -23.25
N ARG A 73 -10.59 11.52 -23.01
CA ARG A 73 -11.32 12.25 -24.06
C ARG A 73 -10.38 12.78 -25.13
N MET A 74 -9.23 13.34 -24.73
CA MET A 74 -8.21 13.83 -25.66
C MET A 74 -7.62 12.69 -26.52
N LEU A 75 -7.34 11.53 -25.93
CA LEU A 75 -6.84 10.36 -26.66
C LEU A 75 -7.86 9.76 -27.64
N VAL A 76 -9.16 9.86 -27.31
CA VAL A 76 -10.25 9.42 -28.20
C VAL A 76 -10.43 10.39 -29.37
N ASP A 77 -10.33 11.70 -29.11
CA ASP A 77 -10.50 12.76 -30.12
C ASP A 77 -9.32 12.79 -31.11
N ASP A 78 -8.08 12.70 -30.61
CA ASP A 78 -6.88 12.62 -31.44
C ASP A 78 -5.85 11.62 -30.88
N ARG A 79 -5.83 10.44 -31.49
CA ARG A 79 -4.89 9.35 -31.16
C ARG A 79 -3.42 9.70 -31.45
N ARG A 80 -3.13 10.79 -32.16
CA ARG A 80 -1.77 11.24 -32.46
C ARG A 80 -1.23 12.23 -31.43
N LEU A 81 -2.02 12.61 -30.43
CA LEU A 81 -1.54 13.47 -29.35
C LEU A 81 -0.38 12.82 -28.61
N SER A 82 0.72 13.57 -28.52
CA SER A 82 1.87 13.15 -27.73
C SER A 82 1.60 13.38 -26.25
N LEU A 83 2.16 12.52 -25.40
CA LEU A 83 2.11 12.66 -23.93
C LEU A 83 2.47 14.08 -23.48
N ARG A 84 3.44 14.71 -24.14
CA ARG A 84 3.87 16.06 -23.80
C ARG A 84 2.79 17.12 -24.00
N MET A 85 1.96 17.00 -25.04
CA MET A 85 0.90 17.96 -25.33
C MET A 85 -0.26 17.87 -24.34
N ILE A 86 -0.56 16.65 -23.88
CA ILE A 86 -1.61 16.41 -22.88
C ILE A 86 -1.20 17.04 -21.54
N GLY A 87 0.07 16.94 -21.17
CA GLY A 87 0.60 17.48 -19.92
C GLY A 87 0.66 18.98 -19.86
N GLU A 88 1.02 19.60 -20.98
CA GLU A 88 1.00 21.05 -21.14
C GLU A 88 -0.42 21.60 -21.03
N GLU A 89 -1.41 20.92 -21.60
CA GLU A 89 -2.82 21.34 -21.55
C GLU A 89 -3.45 21.15 -20.16
N LEU A 90 -3.17 20.01 -19.52
CA LEU A 90 -3.74 19.64 -18.23
C LEU A 90 -2.93 20.13 -17.03
N LYS A 91 -1.77 20.76 -17.28
CA LYS A 91 -0.80 21.21 -16.26
C LYS A 91 -0.43 20.09 -15.27
N ILE A 92 -0.36 18.86 -15.75
CA ILE A 92 0.06 17.69 -14.99
C ILE A 92 1.45 17.25 -15.46
N SER A 93 2.19 16.58 -14.58
CA SER A 93 3.53 16.10 -14.95
C SER A 93 3.44 14.88 -15.88
N LEU A 94 4.41 14.74 -16.78
CA LEU A 94 4.57 13.58 -17.68
C LEU A 94 4.48 12.24 -16.94
N ASP A 95 5.01 12.19 -15.73
CA ASP A 95 4.98 11.01 -14.86
C ASP A 95 3.54 10.66 -14.45
N SER A 96 2.75 11.67 -14.09
CA SER A 96 1.33 11.50 -13.74
C SER A 96 0.49 11.07 -14.95
N GLU A 97 0.80 11.61 -16.12
CA GLU A 97 0.10 11.27 -17.37
C GLU A 97 0.38 9.84 -17.80
N SER A 98 1.66 9.44 -17.75
CA SER A 98 2.06 8.07 -18.03
C SER A 98 1.37 7.10 -17.06
N ASN A 99 1.25 7.49 -15.79
CA ASN A 99 0.54 6.70 -14.80
C ASN A 99 -0.96 6.59 -15.12
N ILE A 100 -1.62 7.69 -15.48
CA ILE A 100 -3.04 7.69 -15.88
C ILE A 100 -3.28 6.78 -17.10
N ILE A 101 -2.41 6.81 -18.11
CA ILE A 101 -2.60 6.01 -19.33
C ILE A 101 -2.35 4.51 -19.10
N HIS A 102 -1.48 4.16 -18.15
CA HIS A 102 -1.14 2.76 -17.86
C HIS A 102 -1.98 2.14 -16.75
N GLU A 103 -2.43 2.91 -15.77
CA GLU A 103 -3.25 2.42 -14.64
C GLU A 103 -4.76 2.68 -14.77
N HIS A 104 -5.21 3.56 -15.69
CA HIS A 104 -6.62 3.94 -15.83
C HIS A 104 -7.16 3.87 -17.26
#